data_AF-A0A9W9ZPM8-F1
#
_entry.id   AF-A0A9W9ZPM8-F1
#
_cell.length_a   1.000
_cell.length_b   1.000
_cell.length_c   1.000
_cell.angle_alpha   90.00
_cell.angle_beta   90.00
_cell.angle_gamma   90.00
#
_symmetry.space_group_name_H-M   'P 1'
#
loop_
_entity.id
_entity.type
_entity.pdbx_description
1 polymer ?
#
loop_
_entity_poly.entity_id
_entity_poly.type
_entity_poly.pdbx_seq_one_letter_code
_entity_poly.pdbx_strand_id
1 'polypeptide(L)'
;MWVPQELVSSCGMNLKRCSEVLLKLSFICFVINSAEAIRFSRKDIYVSRYTGNDSNKCGSENAPCRTLAHGVEIAGWNDRIFLDGTFNEWDPYICERNGNNSVNKEDNRITLRSKHLSNRHLVISPKKCNSGREKLIFFNNTGCIRLQQSKATATATVNLTSVAFQRNQLLHQQGHGVLVRINISCNSSTFSNNTGPLITNTIEFSETNEYYHHVTFSKNSARSLNSFSSNSVYFSKAKFSTIVFDDFICTDNVNTRCIHIESSEVSLRILNSNISGHDVSTQHGAGIFVQADKSIYSYISGTTLQRNKGKDGGAVALRSSNANINLTLHKCYLLNNSACNGGALSVTTQNGLAIIDVKNSTVRHCRAVENGGAFYIKTDRESVFVANNSIWAYNKANKGSAILLSSVSSAGRGLRRPT
;
A
#
# COMPACT_ATOMS: atom_id res chain seq x y z
N MET A 1 66.35 7.02 57.68
CA MET A 1 65.12 6.23 57.89
C MET A 1 64.43 6.13 56.53
N TRP A 2 64.46 4.95 55.91
CA TRP A 2 63.72 4.47 54.71
C TRP A 2 63.79 5.27 53.37
N VAL A 3 64.73 4.85 52.49
CA VAL A 3 64.62 4.23 51.11
C VAL A 3 63.34 4.47 50.26
N PRO A 4 63.34 4.44 48.90
CA PRO A 4 64.34 4.75 47.83
C PRO A 4 63.84 5.89 46.88
N GLN A 5 64.59 6.61 46.05
CA GLN A 5 65.58 6.33 44.98
C GLN A 5 65.00 5.82 43.64
N GLU A 6 65.32 6.62 42.61
CA GLU A 6 65.30 6.41 41.14
C GLU A 6 64.03 6.72 40.33
N LEU A 7 64.13 7.30 39.14
CA LEU A 7 65.03 8.26 38.44
C LEU A 7 64.32 8.43 37.07
N VAL A 8 64.04 9.66 36.61
CA VAL A 8 64.64 10.24 35.37
C VAL A 8 63.99 9.72 34.07
N SER A 9 63.68 10.51 33.04
CA SER A 9 64.04 11.86 32.61
C SER A 9 62.93 12.33 31.67
N SER A 10 62.47 13.58 31.75
CA SER A 10 62.97 14.74 30.97
C SER A 10 62.66 14.62 29.47
N CYS A 11 62.19 15.65 28.76
CA CYS A 11 62.28 17.10 28.92
C CYS A 11 61.18 17.67 27.97
N GLY A 12 60.61 18.86 28.08
CA GLY A 12 60.82 20.09 28.85
C GLY A 12 59.81 21.09 28.24
N MET A 13 59.02 21.79 29.06
CA MET A 13 59.09 23.25 29.30
C MET A 13 59.12 24.12 28.01
N ASN A 14 58.40 25.22 27.86
CA ASN A 14 57.80 26.09 28.88
C ASN A 14 56.81 27.09 28.26
N LEU A 15 55.87 27.52 29.09
CA LEU A 15 54.93 28.62 28.86
C LEU A 15 55.63 29.99 28.74
N LYS A 16 55.03 30.90 27.96
CA LYS A 16 54.73 32.27 28.44
C LYS A 16 53.57 32.95 27.68
N ARG A 17 52.44 33.02 28.40
CA ARG A 17 51.44 34.11 28.55
C ARG A 17 50.89 34.86 27.32
N CYS A 18 49.56 34.80 27.16
CA CYS A 18 48.66 35.93 27.51
C CYS A 18 47.21 35.48 27.81
N SER A 19 46.66 36.08 28.88
CA SER A 19 45.26 36.26 29.32
C SER A 19 44.32 35.06 29.57
N GLU A 20 43.95 34.91 30.85
CA GLU A 20 42.80 34.15 31.37
C GLU A 20 41.46 34.80 30.97
N VAL A 21 40.42 33.98 30.70
CA VAL A 21 39.22 33.80 31.56
C VAL A 21 38.18 32.95 30.79
N LEU A 22 37.60 32.00 31.53
CA LEU A 22 36.66 30.92 31.21
C LEU A 22 35.52 31.23 30.20
N LEU A 23 35.21 30.28 29.30
CA LEU A 23 33.93 29.55 29.35
C LEU A 23 33.91 28.30 28.45
N LYS A 24 33.17 27.30 28.92
CA LYS A 24 32.96 25.94 28.39
C LYS A 24 32.32 25.91 27.00
N LEU A 25 32.71 24.94 26.17
CA LEU A 25 31.88 23.86 25.57
C LEU A 25 32.39 23.40 24.20
N SER A 26 32.89 22.15 24.19
CA SER A 26 32.79 21.14 23.13
C SER A 26 32.97 21.57 21.66
N PHE A 27 34.16 21.32 21.12
CA PHE A 27 34.34 20.94 19.72
C PHE A 27 35.16 19.65 19.67
N ILE A 28 34.47 18.52 19.52
CA ILE A 28 35.08 17.24 19.13
C ILE A 28 35.13 17.21 17.61
N CYS A 29 36.29 16.79 17.11
CA CYS A 29 36.73 16.77 15.73
C CYS A 29 35.74 16.09 14.76
N PHE A 30 35.56 16.72 13.60
CA PHE A 30 35.16 16.05 12.36
C PHE A 30 36.43 15.79 11.53
N VAL A 31 36.77 14.52 11.29
CA VAL A 31 37.21 14.04 9.97
C VAL A 31 36.69 12.61 9.79
N ILE A 32 36.00 12.44 8.66
CA ILE A 32 35.32 11.27 8.14
C ILE A 32 36.35 10.27 7.61
N ASN A 33 36.22 8.97 7.92
CA ASN A 33 36.55 7.85 7.03
C ASN A 33 36.14 6.50 7.65
N SER A 34 34.96 6.01 7.26
CA SER A 34 34.91 4.85 6.36
C SER A 34 33.47 4.67 5.89
N ALA A 35 33.31 4.64 4.57
CA ALA A 35 32.32 3.79 3.96
C ALA A 35 32.72 2.33 4.29
N GLU A 36 32.53 1.89 5.52
CA GLU A 36 32.24 0.48 5.73
C GLU A 36 30.80 0.28 5.27
N ALA A 37 30.68 0.04 3.96
CA ALA A 37 29.76 -0.97 3.52
C ALA A 37 30.08 -2.23 4.32
N ILE A 38 29.48 -2.38 5.50
CA ILE A 38 29.37 -3.69 6.13
C ILE A 38 28.65 -4.51 5.06
N ARG A 39 29.41 -5.31 4.31
CA ARG A 39 28.87 -6.46 3.58
C ARG A 39 28.32 -7.38 4.65
N PHE A 40 27.15 -7.04 5.17
CA PHE A 40 26.35 -7.96 5.95
C PHE A 40 26.12 -9.15 5.02
N SER A 41 26.71 -10.28 5.41
CA SER A 41 26.49 -11.55 4.76
C SER A 41 24.98 -11.77 4.71
N ARG A 42 24.40 -11.67 3.51
CA ARG A 42 23.00 -12.01 3.25
C ARG A 42 22.87 -13.50 3.51
N LYS A 43 22.06 -13.88 4.50
CA LYS A 43 21.72 -15.27 4.76
C LYS A 43 20.34 -15.59 4.20
N ASP A 44 20.22 -16.78 3.64
CA ASP A 44 18.93 -17.36 3.26
C ASP A 44 18.42 -18.21 4.42
N ILE A 45 17.20 -17.90 4.87
CA ILE A 45 16.51 -18.59 5.95
C ILE A 45 15.43 -19.46 5.34
N TYR A 46 15.54 -20.76 5.54
CA TYR A 46 14.59 -21.73 5.03
C TYR A 46 13.57 -22.11 6.10
N VAL A 47 12.30 -22.12 5.72
CA VAL A 47 11.19 -22.50 6.59
C VAL A 47 10.34 -23.53 5.85
N SER A 48 10.12 -24.70 6.47
CA SER A 48 9.29 -25.78 5.92
C SER A 48 8.34 -26.28 7.00
N ARG A 49 7.04 -26.27 6.71
CA ARG A 49 6.04 -26.87 7.61
C ARG A 49 6.20 -28.39 7.70
N TYR A 50 6.56 -29.01 6.58
CA TYR A 50 6.64 -30.45 6.44
C TYR A 50 7.94 -31.04 7.04
N THR A 51 9.09 -30.43 6.75
CA THR A 51 10.41 -30.97 7.18
C THR A 51 11.10 -30.16 8.27
N GLY A 52 10.58 -28.98 8.60
CA GLY A 52 11.24 -28.05 9.51
C GLY A 52 11.02 -28.35 10.98
N ASN A 53 11.97 -27.88 11.80
CA ASN A 53 11.91 -27.94 13.25
C ASN A 53 12.38 -26.63 13.87
N ASP A 54 11.55 -26.00 14.70
CA ASP A 54 11.91 -24.76 15.37
C ASP A 54 12.95 -25.03 16.46
N SER A 55 14.18 -24.62 16.18
CA SER A 55 15.30 -24.70 17.12
C SER A 55 16.17 -23.46 16.98
N ASN A 56 17.07 -23.23 17.93
CA ASN A 56 18.00 -22.09 17.87
C ASN A 56 18.99 -22.18 16.68
N LYS A 57 19.05 -23.34 16.00
CA LYS A 57 19.96 -23.60 14.87
C LYS A 57 19.22 -23.76 13.54
N CYS A 58 17.90 -23.64 13.51
CA CYS A 58 17.15 -23.78 12.27
C CYS A 58 17.40 -22.61 11.31
N GLY A 59 16.94 -22.75 10.08
CA GLY A 59 16.99 -21.72 9.04
C GLY A 59 18.02 -22.01 7.95
N SER A 60 18.79 -23.09 8.02
CA SER A 60 19.55 -23.57 6.86
C SER A 60 18.69 -24.45 5.97
N GLU A 61 19.12 -24.69 4.73
CA GLU A 61 18.39 -25.53 3.79
C GLU A 61 18.18 -26.98 4.29
N ASN A 62 19.17 -27.52 5.01
CA ASN A 62 19.13 -28.88 5.56
C ASN A 62 18.46 -28.96 6.94
N ALA A 63 18.25 -27.82 7.60
CA ALA A 63 17.57 -27.73 8.88
C ALA A 63 16.62 -26.52 8.88
N PRO A 64 15.55 -26.56 8.06
CA PRO A 64 14.62 -25.45 7.96
C PRO A 64 13.87 -25.23 9.29
N CYS A 65 13.49 -23.99 9.58
CA CYS A 65 12.58 -23.72 10.69
C CYS A 65 11.18 -24.26 10.36
N ARG A 66 10.40 -24.64 11.38
CA ARG A 66 9.04 -25.15 11.18
C ARG A 66 8.03 -24.02 10.99
N THR A 67 8.14 -22.96 11.80
CA THR A 67 7.20 -21.84 11.76
C THR A 67 7.81 -20.61 11.09
N LEU A 68 6.98 -19.89 10.32
CA LEU A 68 7.39 -18.61 9.73
C LEU A 68 7.70 -17.57 10.81
N ALA A 69 6.97 -17.59 11.93
CA ALA A 69 7.22 -16.70 13.06
C ALA A 69 8.66 -16.84 13.57
N HIS A 70 9.12 -18.07 13.78
CA HIS A 70 10.48 -18.34 14.24
C HIS A 70 11.53 -18.01 13.16
N GLY A 71 11.24 -18.31 11.88
CA GLY A 71 12.10 -17.91 10.76
C GLY A 71 12.30 -16.38 10.65
N VAL A 72 11.25 -15.59 10.93
CA VAL A 72 11.33 -14.12 11.00
C VAL A 72 12.11 -13.66 12.23
N GLU A 73 11.93 -14.33 13.37
CA GLU A 73 12.60 -14.01 14.64
C GLU A 73 14.11 -14.13 14.54
N ILE A 74 14.62 -15.17 13.86
CA ILE A 74 16.06 -15.39 13.67
C ILE A 74 16.67 -14.58 12.51
N ALA A 75 15.84 -13.89 11.71
CA ALA A 75 16.31 -13.16 10.54
C ALA A 75 17.09 -11.89 10.91
N GLY A 76 18.30 -11.79 10.36
CA GLY A 76 19.17 -10.62 10.40
C GLY A 76 18.79 -9.55 9.38
N TRP A 77 19.65 -8.55 9.24
CA TRP A 77 19.50 -7.51 8.22
C TRP A 77 19.81 -8.08 6.82
N ASN A 78 18.99 -7.72 5.82
CA ASN A 78 19.11 -8.16 4.41
C ASN A 78 18.93 -9.66 4.12
N ASP A 79 18.59 -10.47 5.12
CA ASP A 79 18.29 -11.89 4.96
C ASP A 79 17.02 -12.12 4.14
N ARG A 80 16.94 -13.26 3.46
CA ARG A 80 15.76 -13.68 2.68
C ARG A 80 15.10 -14.88 3.35
N ILE A 81 13.77 -14.93 3.35
CA ILE A 81 13.04 -16.08 3.91
C ILE A 81 12.44 -16.88 2.76
N PHE A 82 12.90 -18.12 2.60
CA PHE A 82 12.37 -19.08 1.64
C PHE A 82 11.39 -20.00 2.35
N LEU A 83 10.17 -20.09 1.82
CA LEU A 83 9.15 -21.01 2.31
C LEU A 83 9.10 -22.22 1.38
N ASP A 84 9.15 -23.41 1.96
CA ASP A 84 8.91 -24.66 1.26
C ASP A 84 7.41 -24.86 1.00
N GLY A 85 7.02 -25.05 -0.27
CA GLY A 85 5.63 -25.23 -0.66
C GLY A 85 5.13 -26.67 -0.53
N THR A 86 6.01 -27.62 -0.25
CA THR A 86 5.69 -29.06 -0.29
C THR A 86 4.56 -29.40 0.69
N PHE A 87 3.52 -30.08 0.18
CA PHE A 87 2.31 -30.50 0.93
C PHE A 87 1.52 -29.38 1.63
N ASN A 88 1.74 -28.11 1.27
CA ASN A 88 1.07 -26.99 1.95
C ASN A 88 -0.44 -26.86 1.61
N GLU A 89 -0.96 -27.64 0.67
CA GLU A 89 -2.39 -27.81 0.43
C GLU A 89 -3.05 -28.58 1.58
N TRP A 90 -2.32 -29.51 2.21
CA TRP A 90 -2.78 -30.36 3.31
C TRP A 90 -2.35 -29.83 4.68
N ASP A 91 -1.16 -29.21 4.77
CA ASP A 91 -0.64 -28.53 5.97
C ASP A 91 -0.22 -27.09 5.64
N PRO A 92 -1.18 -26.16 5.45
CA PRO A 92 -0.88 -24.79 5.06
C PRO A 92 -0.13 -24.00 6.15
N TYR A 93 0.50 -22.90 5.74
CA TYR A 93 1.11 -21.98 6.69
C TYR A 93 0.02 -21.25 7.49
N ILE A 94 -0.01 -21.54 8.78
CA ILE A 94 -0.82 -20.84 9.78
C ILE A 94 0.04 -19.84 10.56
N CYS A 95 -0.57 -18.75 11.01
CA CYS A 95 0.06 -17.69 11.80
C CYS A 95 0.31 -18.05 13.28
N GLU A 96 0.08 -19.30 13.68
CA GLU A 96 0.15 -19.73 15.08
C GLU A 96 1.57 -20.13 15.49
N ARG A 97 1.95 -19.77 16.73
CA ARG A 97 3.13 -20.33 17.40
C ARG A 97 2.68 -21.66 18.01
N ASN A 98 3.13 -22.79 17.46
CA ASN A 98 2.85 -24.09 18.06
C ASN A 98 3.64 -24.22 19.39
N GLY A 99 3.02 -23.81 20.48
CA GLY A 99 3.50 -24.03 21.84
C GLY A 99 2.31 -24.36 22.75
N ASN A 100 2.36 -25.52 23.40
CA ASN A 100 1.33 -26.12 24.27
C ASN A 100 1.01 -25.33 25.56
N ASN A 101 1.16 -24.01 25.59
CA ASN A 101 0.73 -23.19 26.70
C ASN A 101 -0.52 -22.43 26.29
N SER A 102 -1.62 -22.72 26.99
CA SER A 102 -2.84 -21.92 26.99
C SER A 102 -2.49 -20.44 27.18
N VAL A 103 -2.61 -19.66 26.11
CA VAL A 103 -2.48 -18.20 26.18
C VAL A 103 -3.73 -17.60 25.55
N ASN A 104 -4.29 -16.62 26.27
CA ASN A 104 -5.48 -15.86 25.92
C ASN A 104 -5.53 -15.50 24.42
N LYS A 105 -6.73 -15.66 23.84
CA LYS A 105 -7.13 -15.57 22.42
C LYS A 105 -6.84 -14.24 21.69
N GLU A 106 -5.81 -13.47 22.06
CA GLU A 106 -5.56 -12.13 21.46
C GLU A 106 -4.25 -11.97 20.65
N ASP A 107 -3.37 -12.98 20.59
CA ASP A 107 -2.04 -12.82 19.95
C ASP A 107 -1.74 -13.80 18.79
N ASN A 108 -2.77 -14.17 18.02
CA ASN A 108 -2.58 -14.90 16.74
C ASN A 108 -2.19 -13.93 15.60
N ARG A 109 -1.05 -13.23 15.76
CA ARG A 109 -0.56 -12.23 14.82
C ARG A 109 0.78 -12.65 14.20
N ILE A 110 0.86 -12.84 12.89
CA ILE A 110 2.10 -12.51 12.15
C ILE A 110 2.10 -11.00 11.98
N THR A 111 2.58 -10.31 13.01
CA THR A 111 3.02 -8.92 12.82
C THR A 111 4.53 -8.98 12.60
N LEU A 112 4.99 -8.50 11.45
CA LEU A 112 6.41 -8.25 11.22
C LEU A 112 6.82 -7.04 12.09
N ARG A 113 6.95 -7.24 13.40
CA ARG A 113 7.47 -6.25 14.35
C ARG A 113 8.95 -6.51 14.53
N SER A 114 9.79 -5.55 14.14
CA SER A 114 11.20 -5.56 14.52
C SER A 114 11.53 -4.29 15.30
N LYS A 115 12.13 -4.46 16.49
CA LYS A 115 12.60 -3.37 17.36
C LYS A 115 13.77 -2.58 16.74
N HIS A 116 14.40 -3.08 15.67
CA HIS A 116 15.57 -2.49 15.03
C HIS A 116 15.49 -2.61 13.50
N LEU A 117 14.70 -1.72 12.88
CA LEU A 117 14.52 -1.61 11.43
C LEU A 117 15.45 -0.54 10.84
N SER A 118 16.71 -0.90 10.66
CA SER A 118 17.61 -0.25 9.69
C SER A 118 17.71 -1.22 8.50
N ASN A 119 17.24 -0.83 7.31
CA ASN A 119 17.35 -1.53 6.02
C ASN A 119 17.12 -3.07 6.03
N ARG A 120 15.85 -3.51 5.92
CA ARG A 120 15.52 -4.94 5.69
C ARG A 120 14.79 -5.15 4.37
N HIS A 121 15.20 -6.18 3.62
CA HIS A 121 14.49 -6.72 2.47
C HIS A 121 13.76 -8.00 2.89
N LEU A 122 12.44 -7.97 3.05
CA LEU A 122 11.65 -9.18 3.26
C LEU A 122 11.19 -9.70 1.90
N VAL A 123 11.77 -10.81 1.48
CA VAL A 123 11.32 -11.57 0.32
C VAL A 123 10.65 -12.83 0.83
N ILE A 124 9.37 -13.03 0.50
CA ILE A 124 8.63 -14.26 0.75
C ILE A 124 8.32 -14.87 -0.61
N SER A 125 9.01 -15.95 -0.93
CA SER A 125 8.85 -16.69 -2.18
C SER A 125 8.87 -18.19 -1.93
N PRO A 126 8.10 -18.99 -2.71
CA PRO A 126 8.24 -20.43 -2.69
C PRO A 126 9.66 -20.82 -3.06
N LYS A 127 10.19 -21.84 -2.40
CA LYS A 127 11.41 -22.52 -2.85
C LYS A 127 11.14 -23.11 -4.25
N LYS A 128 12.10 -22.95 -5.17
CA LYS A 128 12.04 -23.65 -6.46
C LYS A 128 12.29 -25.14 -6.21
N CYS A 129 11.23 -25.95 -6.20
CA CYS A 129 11.34 -27.40 -6.25
C CYS A 129 11.35 -27.87 -7.72
N ASN A 130 12.05 -28.95 -8.03
CA ASN A 130 12.21 -29.48 -9.40
C ASN A 130 10.90 -30.03 -10.01
N SER A 131 9.78 -30.00 -9.28
CA SER A 131 8.48 -30.56 -9.68
C SER A 131 7.37 -29.50 -9.62
N GLY A 132 7.25 -28.67 -10.65
CA GLY A 132 6.09 -27.79 -10.85
C GLY A 132 6.05 -26.54 -9.95
N ARG A 133 5.24 -25.54 -10.36
CA ARG A 133 5.06 -24.27 -9.63
C ARG A 133 4.27 -24.52 -8.35
N GLU A 134 4.95 -24.78 -7.24
CA GLU A 134 4.31 -24.80 -5.93
C GLU A 134 3.84 -23.38 -5.54
N LYS A 135 2.59 -23.27 -5.07
CA LYS A 135 1.97 -22.03 -4.61
C LYS A 135 2.01 -22.00 -3.09
N LEU A 136 2.42 -20.89 -2.47
CA LEU A 136 2.41 -20.77 -1.01
C LEU A 136 0.99 -20.48 -0.50
N ILE A 137 0.44 -21.29 0.42
CA ILE A 137 -0.92 -21.08 0.94
C ILE A 137 -0.87 -20.62 2.41
N PHE A 138 -1.40 -19.41 2.64
CA PHE A 138 -1.72 -18.85 3.95
C PHE A 138 -3.22 -18.97 4.19
N PHE A 139 -3.60 -19.84 5.13
CA PHE A 139 -5.00 -20.20 5.36
C PHE A 139 -5.47 -19.87 6.78
N ASN A 140 -6.67 -19.29 6.89
CA ASN A 140 -7.38 -19.05 8.15
C ASN A 140 -6.60 -18.23 9.19
N ASN A 141 -5.93 -17.18 8.74
CA ASN A 141 -5.11 -16.28 9.55
C ASN A 141 -5.85 -15.00 9.95
N THR A 142 -5.34 -14.28 10.95
CA THR A 142 -5.79 -12.92 11.25
C THR A 142 -5.07 -11.91 10.34
N GLY A 143 -5.77 -11.36 9.35
CA GLY A 143 -5.23 -10.45 8.34
C GLY A 143 -4.48 -11.13 7.20
N CYS A 144 -4.11 -10.36 6.17
CA CYS A 144 -3.24 -10.83 5.08
C CYS A 144 -1.88 -10.11 5.11
N ILE A 145 -1.85 -8.82 4.72
CA ILE A 145 -0.60 -8.05 4.66
C ILE A 145 -0.81 -6.70 5.34
N ARG A 146 0.04 -6.42 6.33
CA ARG A 146 0.11 -5.12 7.01
C ARG A 146 1.56 -4.68 7.11
N LEU A 147 1.84 -3.47 6.63
CA LEU A 147 3.14 -2.84 6.76
C LEU A 147 3.07 -1.72 7.79
N GLN A 148 3.94 -1.76 8.80
CA GLN A 148 4.05 -0.75 9.83
C GLN A 148 5.53 -0.55 10.19
N GLN A 149 6.00 0.70 10.23
CA GLN A 149 7.41 1.01 10.51
C GLN A 149 7.57 2.13 11.54
N SER A 150 8.34 1.85 12.58
CA SER A 150 8.47 2.71 13.78
C SER A 150 9.77 3.53 13.86
N LYS A 151 10.70 3.40 12.91
CA LYS A 151 11.97 4.16 12.89
C LYS A 151 12.20 4.84 11.55
N ALA A 152 12.55 6.12 11.61
CA ALA A 152 12.97 6.94 10.46
C ALA A 152 14.31 6.42 9.91
N THR A 153 14.53 6.56 8.61
CA THR A 153 15.81 6.35 7.86
C THR A 153 16.03 5.03 7.11
N ALA A 154 15.05 4.13 6.99
CA ALA A 154 15.24 2.86 6.27
C ALA A 154 14.35 2.70 5.03
N THR A 155 14.83 1.93 4.04
CA THR A 155 13.99 1.38 2.97
C THR A 155 13.46 0.01 3.40
N ALA A 156 12.16 -0.23 3.22
CA ALA A 156 11.55 -1.54 3.38
C ALA A 156 11.16 -2.11 2.01
N THR A 157 11.57 -3.33 1.71
CA THR A 157 11.11 -4.03 0.50
C THR A 157 10.32 -5.27 0.89
N VAL A 158 9.15 -5.44 0.27
CA VAL A 158 8.26 -6.59 0.47
C VAL A 158 8.00 -7.21 -0.90
N ASN A 159 8.50 -8.44 -1.10
CA ASN A 159 8.27 -9.19 -2.32
C ASN A 159 7.44 -10.44 -2.04
N LEU A 160 6.31 -10.56 -2.71
CA LEU A 160 5.40 -11.72 -2.65
C LEU A 160 5.28 -12.30 -4.05
N THR A 161 5.60 -13.58 -4.23
CA THR A 161 5.50 -14.24 -5.52
C THR A 161 4.79 -15.58 -5.38
N SER A 162 3.74 -15.82 -6.18
CA SER A 162 2.99 -17.08 -6.17
C SER A 162 2.41 -17.45 -4.79
N VAL A 163 1.76 -16.48 -4.15
CA VAL A 163 1.17 -16.63 -2.80
C VAL A 163 -0.36 -16.66 -2.87
N ALA A 164 -1.00 -17.52 -2.08
CA ALA A 164 -2.43 -17.62 -1.88
C ALA A 164 -2.79 -17.25 -0.44
N PHE A 165 -3.68 -16.27 -0.27
CA PHE A 165 -4.29 -15.92 1.01
C PHE A 165 -5.76 -16.35 0.98
N GLN A 166 -6.15 -17.28 1.84
CA GLN A 166 -7.46 -17.91 1.81
C GLN A 166 -8.14 -17.95 3.17
N ARG A 167 -9.39 -17.50 3.23
CA ARG A 167 -10.24 -17.56 4.45
C ARG A 167 -9.65 -16.83 5.66
N ASN A 168 -8.81 -15.82 5.43
CA ASN A 168 -8.25 -14.99 6.50
C ASN A 168 -9.30 -14.01 7.05
N GLN A 169 -9.23 -13.73 8.34
CA GLN A 169 -10.15 -12.88 9.10
C GLN A 169 -9.64 -11.42 9.20
N LEU A 170 -10.51 -10.52 9.67
CA LEU A 170 -10.22 -9.09 9.82
C LEU A 170 -9.06 -8.83 10.80
N LEU A 171 -8.23 -7.83 10.47
CA LEU A 171 -7.19 -7.29 11.36
C LEU A 171 -7.69 -6.00 12.06
N HIS A 172 -7.77 -6.00 13.40
CA HIS A 172 -8.45 -4.97 14.21
C HIS A 172 -7.60 -3.74 14.64
N GLN A 173 -6.42 -3.47 14.07
CA GLN A 173 -5.54 -2.39 14.57
C GLN A 173 -5.21 -1.33 13.52
N GLN A 174 -5.05 -0.07 13.92
CA GLN A 174 -4.51 1.02 13.08
C GLN A 174 -2.98 1.10 13.24
N GLY A 175 -2.28 1.40 12.15
CA GLY A 175 -0.83 1.51 12.13
C GLY A 175 -0.41 2.94 11.86
N HIS A 176 0.55 3.44 12.63
CA HIS A 176 1.22 4.72 12.37
C HIS A 176 2.66 4.46 11.94
N GLY A 177 3.12 5.19 10.92
CA GLY A 177 4.45 5.05 10.34
C GLY A 177 5.28 6.33 10.46
N VAL A 178 6.60 6.19 10.49
CA VAL A 178 7.59 7.29 10.42
C VAL A 178 8.14 7.40 8.98
N LEU A 179 8.82 8.50 8.64
CA LEU A 179 9.36 8.83 7.31
C LEU A 179 10.34 7.77 6.75
N VAL A 180 9.94 7.13 5.65
CA VAL A 180 10.49 5.86 5.10
C VAL A 180 10.23 5.80 3.58
N ARG A 181 10.98 4.98 2.84
CA ARG A 181 10.60 4.53 1.48
C ARG A 181 10.18 3.05 1.51
N ILE A 182 8.99 2.71 1.01
CA ILE A 182 8.51 1.32 0.94
C ILE A 182 8.37 0.89 -0.52
N ASN A 183 8.99 -0.24 -0.85
CA ASN A 183 8.84 -0.92 -2.14
C ASN A 183 8.02 -2.20 -1.93
N ILE A 184 6.88 -2.33 -2.60
CA ILE A 184 6.04 -3.53 -2.56
C ILE A 184 6.00 -4.13 -3.96
N SER A 185 6.30 -5.41 -4.08
CA SER A 185 6.08 -6.19 -5.30
C SER A 185 5.25 -7.41 -4.96
N CYS A 186 4.09 -7.55 -5.60
CA CYS A 186 3.22 -8.70 -5.47
C CYS A 186 2.94 -9.28 -6.85
N ASN A 187 3.39 -10.50 -7.09
CA ASN A 187 3.32 -11.15 -8.38
C ASN A 187 2.58 -12.49 -8.29
N SER A 188 1.70 -12.77 -9.24
CA SER A 188 1.06 -14.07 -9.43
C SER A 188 0.36 -14.57 -8.16
N SER A 189 -0.26 -13.66 -7.40
CA SER A 189 -0.79 -13.95 -6.06
C SER A 189 -2.31 -13.81 -6.00
N THR A 190 -2.96 -14.62 -5.16
CA THR A 190 -4.41 -14.69 -5.05
C THR A 190 -4.86 -14.46 -3.61
N PHE A 191 -5.89 -13.63 -3.43
CA PHE A 191 -6.54 -13.39 -2.16
C PHE A 191 -8.03 -13.70 -2.34
N SER A 192 -8.49 -14.79 -1.74
CA SER A 192 -9.86 -15.26 -1.93
C SER A 192 -10.56 -15.62 -0.62
N ASN A 193 -11.85 -15.28 -0.53
CA ASN A 193 -12.71 -15.59 0.61
C ASN A 193 -12.19 -15.02 1.95
N ASN A 194 -11.44 -13.91 1.92
CA ASN A 194 -10.93 -13.26 3.14
C ASN A 194 -11.91 -12.20 3.65
N THR A 195 -11.73 -11.77 4.89
CA THR A 195 -12.49 -10.69 5.52
C THR A 195 -11.57 -9.56 5.96
N GLY A 196 -11.90 -8.31 5.61
CA GLY A 196 -11.19 -7.08 5.98
C GLY A 196 -10.42 -6.43 4.83
N PRO A 197 -9.76 -5.28 5.08
CA PRO A 197 -8.75 -4.80 4.15
C PRO A 197 -7.59 -5.80 4.12
N LEU A 198 -7.22 -6.24 2.91
CA LEU A 198 -6.27 -7.32 2.69
C LEU A 198 -4.85 -6.78 2.64
N ILE A 199 -4.69 -5.62 2.00
CA ILE A 199 -3.46 -4.87 1.95
C ILE A 199 -3.75 -3.50 2.53
N THR A 200 -3.10 -3.18 3.64
CA THR A 200 -3.20 -1.87 4.28
C THR A 200 -1.80 -1.29 4.43
N ASN A 201 -1.57 -0.19 3.73
CA ASN A 201 -0.37 0.61 3.82
C ASN A 201 -0.72 1.97 4.43
N THR A 202 -0.17 2.30 5.59
CA THR A 202 -0.46 3.57 6.28
C THR A 202 0.84 4.18 6.78
N ILE A 203 1.47 4.97 5.91
CA ILE A 203 2.77 5.61 6.12
C ILE A 203 2.72 7.08 5.67
N GLU A 204 1.93 7.89 6.37
CA GLU A 204 1.54 9.27 6.01
C GLU A 204 2.69 10.23 5.67
N PHE A 205 3.91 9.97 6.15
CA PHE A 205 5.08 10.84 5.93
C PHE A 205 6.03 10.34 4.83
N SER A 206 5.68 9.25 4.15
CA SER A 206 6.61 8.38 3.41
C SER A 206 6.28 8.24 1.92
N GLU A 207 7.24 7.70 1.15
CA GLU A 207 7.06 7.35 -0.26
C GLU A 207 6.76 5.84 -0.40
N THR A 208 5.82 5.50 -1.27
CA THR A 208 5.43 4.12 -1.59
C THR A 208 5.57 3.88 -3.09
N ASN A 209 6.31 2.84 -3.45
CA ASN A 209 6.41 2.32 -4.81
C ASN A 209 5.87 0.89 -4.81
N GLU A 210 4.70 0.69 -5.39
CA GLU A 210 3.97 -0.56 -5.31
C GLU A 210 3.66 -1.12 -6.70
N TYR A 211 3.98 -2.39 -6.93
CA TYR A 211 3.79 -3.10 -8.19
C TYR A 211 3.02 -4.40 -7.96
N TYR A 212 1.84 -4.50 -8.53
CA TYR A 212 0.95 -5.67 -8.44
C TYR A 212 0.75 -6.24 -9.85
N HIS A 213 1.33 -7.40 -10.12
CA HIS A 213 1.26 -8.05 -11.44
C HIS A 213 0.63 -9.44 -11.36
N HIS A 214 -0.37 -9.72 -12.19
CA HIS A 214 -1.08 -11.00 -12.19
C HIS A 214 -1.67 -11.32 -10.80
N VAL A 215 -2.30 -10.33 -10.16
CA VAL A 215 -2.86 -10.44 -8.80
C VAL A 215 -4.37 -10.54 -8.85
N THR A 216 -4.96 -11.44 -8.05
CA THR A 216 -6.42 -11.63 -7.99
C THR A 216 -6.97 -11.42 -6.58
N PHE A 217 -7.94 -10.52 -6.42
CA PHE A 217 -8.79 -10.37 -5.24
C PHE A 217 -10.22 -10.80 -5.58
N SER A 218 -10.65 -11.96 -5.09
CA SER A 218 -11.97 -12.50 -5.40
C SER A 218 -12.77 -12.92 -4.18
N LYS A 219 -14.07 -12.61 -4.15
CA LYS A 219 -14.98 -13.09 -3.09
C LYS A 219 -14.55 -12.72 -1.67
N ASN A 220 -13.79 -11.64 -1.50
CA ASN A 220 -13.45 -11.13 -0.18
C ASN A 220 -14.60 -10.26 0.35
N SER A 221 -14.63 -10.02 1.65
CA SER A 221 -15.67 -9.21 2.28
C SER A 221 -15.06 -8.21 3.25
N ALA A 222 -15.77 -7.12 3.55
CA ALA A 222 -15.46 -6.29 4.71
C ALA A 222 -16.59 -6.40 5.75
N ARG A 223 -16.25 -6.65 7.01
CA ARG A 223 -17.19 -6.55 8.13
C ARG A 223 -17.34 -5.07 8.50
N SER A 224 -18.40 -4.44 8.00
CA SER A 224 -18.80 -3.09 8.35
C SER A 224 -19.18 -3.00 9.83
N LEU A 225 -18.30 -2.44 10.67
CA LEU A 225 -18.64 -1.89 11.98
C LEU A 225 -17.71 -0.68 12.24
N ASN A 226 -18.25 0.53 12.02
CA ASN A 226 -17.68 1.84 12.41
C ASN A 226 -16.76 2.53 11.39
N SER A 227 -16.92 3.86 11.30
CA SER A 227 -16.52 4.76 10.21
C SER A 227 -15.01 5.04 10.06
N PHE A 228 -14.12 4.17 10.54
CA PHE A 228 -12.69 4.48 10.67
C PHE A 228 -11.73 3.64 9.82
N SER A 229 -12.21 2.61 9.13
CA SER A 229 -11.43 1.92 8.10
C SER A 229 -12.04 2.12 6.73
N SER A 230 -11.20 2.52 5.79
CA SER A 230 -11.43 2.37 4.36
C SER A 230 -11.97 0.96 4.05
N ASN A 231 -13.28 0.84 3.76
CA ASN A 231 -13.87 -0.43 3.31
C ASN A 231 -13.37 -0.72 1.89
N SER A 232 -12.14 -1.21 1.77
CA SER A 232 -11.48 -1.58 0.52
C SER A 232 -10.57 -2.79 0.74
N VAL A 233 -10.45 -3.67 -0.25
CA VAL A 233 -9.51 -4.80 -0.16
C VAL A 233 -8.06 -4.34 -0.26
N TYR A 234 -7.81 -3.24 -0.97
CA TYR A 234 -6.55 -2.52 -1.00
C TYR A 234 -6.74 -1.10 -0.44
N PHE A 235 -5.89 -0.73 0.52
CA PHE A 235 -5.80 0.63 1.05
C PHE A 235 -4.35 1.09 1.13
N SER A 236 -4.07 2.27 0.59
CA SER A 236 -2.78 2.93 0.74
C SER A 236 -2.94 4.39 1.15
N LYS A 237 -2.18 4.81 2.15
CA LYS A 237 -2.09 6.18 2.66
C LYS A 237 -0.65 6.56 2.90
N ALA A 238 -0.14 7.52 2.14
CA ALA A 238 1.27 7.94 2.17
C ALA A 238 1.44 9.43 1.81
N LYS A 239 2.68 9.95 1.90
CA LYS A 239 2.99 11.29 1.36
C LYS A 239 3.02 11.24 -0.17
N PHE A 240 3.69 10.23 -0.73
CA PHE A 240 3.75 9.99 -2.17
C PHE A 240 3.41 8.52 -2.46
N SER A 241 2.46 8.29 -3.35
CA SER A 241 2.06 6.95 -3.77
C SER A 241 2.21 6.74 -5.26
N THR A 242 3.17 5.89 -5.65
CA THR A 242 3.34 5.38 -7.02
C THR A 242 2.90 3.93 -7.05
N ILE A 243 1.77 3.65 -7.68
CA ILE A 243 1.14 2.33 -7.64
C ILE A 243 0.82 1.88 -9.06
N VAL A 244 1.18 0.64 -9.38
CA VAL A 244 0.88 0.00 -10.65
C VAL A 244 0.16 -1.32 -10.40
N PHE A 245 -1.03 -1.45 -10.97
CA PHE A 245 -1.75 -2.70 -11.12
C PHE A 245 -1.69 -3.11 -12.59
N ASP A 246 -1.18 -4.30 -12.89
CA ASP A 246 -1.07 -4.84 -14.24
C ASP A 246 -1.57 -6.27 -14.26
N ASP A 247 -2.49 -6.59 -15.16
CA ASP A 247 -3.20 -7.87 -15.17
C ASP A 247 -3.82 -8.20 -13.79
N PHE A 248 -4.55 -7.22 -13.25
CA PHE A 248 -5.13 -7.28 -11.93
C PHE A 248 -6.63 -7.60 -12.00
N ILE A 249 -7.07 -8.61 -11.26
CA ILE A 249 -8.46 -9.05 -11.20
C ILE A 249 -9.02 -8.77 -9.82
N CYS A 250 -10.09 -8.00 -9.74
CA CYS A 250 -10.73 -7.64 -8.49
C CYS A 250 -12.24 -7.76 -8.61
N THR A 251 -12.78 -8.91 -8.24
CA THR A 251 -14.16 -9.28 -8.57
C THR A 251 -14.96 -9.82 -7.39
N ASP A 252 -16.25 -9.49 -7.40
CA ASP A 252 -17.26 -10.08 -6.52
C ASP A 252 -16.90 -9.95 -5.02
N ASN A 253 -16.27 -8.84 -4.64
CA ASN A 253 -15.97 -8.56 -3.25
C ASN A 253 -17.17 -7.85 -2.60
N VAL A 254 -17.60 -8.34 -1.44
CA VAL A 254 -18.88 -7.97 -0.81
C VAL A 254 -18.66 -6.88 0.25
N ASN A 255 -19.49 -5.83 0.23
CA ASN A 255 -19.45 -4.70 1.18
C ASN A 255 -18.10 -3.98 1.26
N THR A 256 -17.31 -4.07 0.20
CA THR A 256 -15.96 -3.50 0.13
C THR A 256 -15.70 -2.98 -1.27
N ARG A 257 -14.82 -1.98 -1.35
CA ARG A 257 -14.24 -1.54 -2.62
C ARG A 257 -13.11 -2.43 -3.06
N CYS A 258 -12.69 -2.24 -4.30
CA CYS A 258 -11.41 -2.75 -4.74
C CYS A 258 -10.23 -1.93 -4.18
N ILE A 259 -10.06 -0.70 -4.66
CA ILE A 259 -8.87 0.14 -4.42
C ILE A 259 -9.30 1.41 -3.71
N HIS A 260 -8.61 1.76 -2.63
CA HIS A 260 -8.70 3.07 -2.00
C HIS A 260 -7.28 3.63 -1.74
N ILE A 261 -7.02 4.83 -2.24
CA ILE A 261 -5.77 5.56 -2.00
C ILE A 261 -6.09 6.92 -1.38
N GLU A 262 -5.43 7.25 -0.27
CA GLU A 262 -5.53 8.53 0.43
C GLU A 262 -4.12 9.07 0.70
N SER A 263 -3.55 9.81 -0.24
CA SER A 263 -2.13 10.26 -0.15
C SER A 263 -1.98 11.71 -0.57
N SER A 264 -0.89 12.39 -0.21
CA SER A 264 -0.74 13.79 -0.64
C SER A 264 -0.60 13.92 -2.16
N GLU A 265 0.22 13.04 -2.76
CA GLU A 265 0.44 12.97 -4.20
C GLU A 265 0.30 11.53 -4.67
N VAL A 266 -0.46 11.32 -5.75
CA VAL A 266 -0.79 9.99 -6.28
C VAL A 266 -0.41 9.88 -7.75
N SER A 267 0.35 8.84 -8.09
CA SER A 267 0.61 8.35 -9.44
C SER A 267 0.10 6.90 -9.54
N LEU A 268 -1.06 6.73 -10.15
CA LEU A 268 -1.75 5.44 -10.27
C LEU A 268 -1.75 4.97 -11.73
N ARG A 269 -1.34 3.73 -11.97
CA ARG A 269 -1.48 3.06 -13.26
C ARG A 269 -2.25 1.76 -13.09
N ILE A 270 -3.25 1.54 -13.93
CA ILE A 270 -4.02 0.30 -13.98
C ILE A 270 -4.05 -0.19 -15.42
N LEU A 271 -3.51 -1.38 -15.67
CA LEU A 271 -3.24 -1.90 -17.00
C LEU A 271 -3.87 -3.29 -17.14
N ASN A 272 -4.54 -3.54 -18.26
CA ASN A 272 -5.03 -4.88 -18.64
C ASN A 272 -5.85 -5.58 -17.55
N SER A 273 -6.62 -4.83 -16.78
CA SER A 273 -7.21 -5.30 -15.52
C SER A 273 -8.73 -5.48 -15.61
N ASN A 274 -9.32 -6.13 -14.61
CA ASN A 274 -10.77 -6.28 -14.47
C ASN A 274 -11.22 -5.98 -13.04
N ILE A 275 -12.01 -4.92 -12.85
CA ILE A 275 -12.59 -4.55 -11.55
C ILE A 275 -14.11 -4.56 -11.68
N SER A 276 -14.77 -5.52 -11.02
CA SER A 276 -16.21 -5.68 -11.17
C SER A 276 -16.97 -6.22 -9.96
N GLY A 277 -18.26 -5.85 -9.90
CA GLY A 277 -19.19 -6.41 -8.92
C GLY A 277 -19.06 -5.85 -7.50
N HIS A 278 -18.49 -4.65 -7.33
CA HIS A 278 -18.36 -4.01 -6.02
C HIS A 278 -19.59 -3.15 -5.72
N ASP A 279 -20.22 -3.32 -4.55
CA ASP A 279 -21.30 -2.45 -4.06
C ASP A 279 -20.92 -1.83 -2.70
N VAL A 280 -20.72 -0.52 -2.71
CA VAL A 280 -20.56 0.34 -1.53
C VAL A 280 -21.38 1.61 -1.72
N SER A 281 -22.69 1.47 -1.94
CA SER A 281 -23.61 2.57 -2.31
C SER A 281 -23.57 3.82 -1.41
N THR A 282 -23.08 3.73 -0.17
CA THR A 282 -22.96 4.86 0.75
C THR A 282 -21.63 5.62 0.63
N GLN A 283 -20.70 5.15 -0.19
CA GLN A 283 -19.33 5.64 -0.23
C GLN A 283 -18.82 5.85 -1.68
N HIS A 284 -17.85 6.74 -1.88
CA HIS A 284 -17.34 7.11 -3.23
C HIS A 284 -16.50 6.01 -3.88
N GLY A 285 -16.63 5.76 -5.18
CA GLY A 285 -15.70 4.90 -5.92
C GLY A 285 -15.76 3.43 -5.51
N ALA A 286 -16.75 2.66 -5.98
CA ALA A 286 -16.86 1.26 -5.55
C ALA A 286 -15.75 0.37 -6.12
N GLY A 287 -15.35 0.61 -7.37
CA GLY A 287 -14.12 0.03 -7.89
C GLY A 287 -12.89 0.71 -7.28
N ILE A 288 -12.67 1.97 -7.66
CA ILE A 288 -11.48 2.74 -7.33
C ILE A 288 -11.89 4.06 -6.68
N PHE A 289 -11.31 4.36 -5.53
CA PHE A 289 -11.40 5.66 -4.89
C PHE A 289 -10.01 6.24 -4.64
N VAL A 290 -9.77 7.46 -5.11
CA VAL A 290 -8.53 8.19 -4.86
C VAL A 290 -8.85 9.55 -4.28
N GLN A 291 -8.22 9.86 -3.15
CA GLN A 291 -8.24 11.17 -2.54
C GLN A 291 -6.81 11.68 -2.34
N ALA A 292 -6.55 12.91 -2.76
CA ALA A 292 -5.25 13.55 -2.55
C ALA A 292 -5.35 15.05 -2.33
N ASP A 293 -4.34 15.68 -1.74
CA ASP A 293 -4.32 17.11 -1.45
C ASP A 293 -3.52 17.94 -2.47
N LYS A 294 -2.50 17.38 -3.13
CA LYS A 294 -1.62 18.11 -4.04
C LYS A 294 -1.74 17.69 -5.50
N SER A 295 -1.71 16.39 -5.80
CA SER A 295 -1.80 15.91 -7.18
C SER A 295 -2.41 14.51 -7.29
N ILE A 296 -3.22 14.30 -8.35
CA ILE A 296 -3.70 12.98 -8.75
C ILE A 296 -3.37 12.80 -10.24
N TYR A 297 -2.46 11.89 -10.53
CA TYR A 297 -2.20 11.37 -11.87
C TYR A 297 -2.70 9.93 -11.95
N SER A 298 -3.61 9.65 -12.86
CA SER A 298 -4.18 8.32 -13.05
C SER A 298 -4.20 7.94 -14.52
N TYR A 299 -3.60 6.81 -14.86
CA TYR A 299 -3.60 6.24 -16.21
C TYR A 299 -4.19 4.84 -16.17
N ILE A 300 -5.38 4.67 -16.74
CA ILE A 300 -6.09 3.39 -16.80
C ILE A 300 -6.15 2.96 -18.26
N SER A 301 -5.63 1.76 -18.56
CA SER A 301 -5.52 1.26 -19.93
C SER A 301 -5.89 -0.21 -20.05
N GLY A 302 -6.56 -0.57 -21.15
CA GLY A 302 -6.93 -1.97 -21.44
C GLY A 302 -7.79 -2.62 -20.36
N THR A 303 -8.50 -1.82 -19.55
CA THR A 303 -9.13 -2.27 -18.31
C THR A 303 -10.65 -2.26 -18.41
N THR A 304 -11.28 -3.30 -17.86
CA THR A 304 -12.74 -3.38 -17.72
C THR A 304 -13.17 -3.00 -16.32
N LEU A 305 -14.09 -2.04 -16.22
CA LEU A 305 -14.67 -1.53 -14.99
C LEU A 305 -16.18 -1.69 -15.11
N GLN A 306 -16.75 -2.72 -14.46
CA GLN A 306 -18.16 -3.03 -14.68
C GLN A 306 -18.96 -3.47 -13.46
N ARG A 307 -20.27 -3.21 -13.50
CA ARG A 307 -21.21 -3.63 -12.43
C ARG A 307 -20.79 -3.12 -11.04
N ASN A 308 -20.20 -1.92 -10.97
CA ASN A 308 -19.81 -1.31 -9.71
C ASN A 308 -20.83 -0.25 -9.29
N LYS A 309 -21.14 -0.20 -7.99
CA LYS A 309 -22.16 0.68 -7.42
C LYS A 309 -21.63 1.45 -6.20
N GLY A 310 -21.54 2.77 -6.34
CA GLY A 310 -21.03 3.68 -5.31
C GLY A 310 -21.97 4.86 -5.06
N LYS A 311 -21.60 5.75 -4.13
CA LYS A 311 -22.28 7.04 -3.92
C LYS A 311 -21.97 8.02 -5.05
N ASP A 312 -20.69 8.21 -5.34
CA ASP A 312 -20.21 8.99 -6.47
C ASP A 312 -19.20 8.16 -7.23
N GLY A 313 -19.28 8.12 -8.56
CA GLY A 313 -18.36 7.34 -9.37
C GLY A 313 -18.51 5.85 -9.11
N GLY A 314 -19.47 5.17 -9.75
CA GLY A 314 -19.71 3.74 -9.48
C GLY A 314 -18.44 2.91 -9.66
N ALA A 315 -17.72 3.12 -10.76
CA ALA A 315 -16.42 2.49 -10.99
C ALA A 315 -15.26 3.28 -10.39
N VAL A 316 -15.19 4.59 -10.63
CA VAL A 316 -14.02 5.42 -10.27
C VAL A 316 -14.49 6.73 -9.64
N ALA A 317 -13.94 7.08 -8.49
CA ALA A 317 -14.08 8.40 -7.90
C ALA A 317 -12.71 9.01 -7.58
N LEU A 318 -12.46 10.22 -8.10
CA LEU A 318 -11.27 11.02 -7.80
C LEU A 318 -11.69 12.30 -7.07
N ARG A 319 -11.14 12.54 -5.88
CA ARG A 319 -11.51 13.67 -5.02
C ARG A 319 -10.32 14.46 -4.54
N SER A 320 -10.48 15.78 -4.52
CA SER A 320 -9.55 16.67 -3.83
C SER A 320 -10.23 17.97 -3.39
N SER A 321 -9.61 18.67 -2.44
CA SER A 321 -9.89 20.08 -2.19
C SER A 321 -8.96 21.00 -2.99
N ASN A 322 -7.73 20.57 -3.29
CA ASN A 322 -6.70 21.47 -3.88
C ASN A 322 -5.92 20.87 -5.06
N ALA A 323 -5.95 19.55 -5.23
CA ALA A 323 -5.12 18.86 -6.21
C ALA A 323 -5.60 19.09 -7.64
N ASN A 324 -4.61 19.22 -8.53
CA ASN A 324 -4.84 19.02 -9.96
C ASN A 324 -5.06 17.53 -10.21
N ILE A 325 -6.10 17.22 -10.99
CA ILE A 325 -6.48 15.85 -11.33
C ILE A 325 -6.23 15.66 -12.83
N ASN A 326 -5.38 14.69 -13.17
CA ASN A 326 -5.17 14.23 -14.54
C ASN A 326 -5.54 12.75 -14.62
N LEU A 327 -6.59 12.44 -15.40
CA LEU A 327 -7.04 11.09 -15.65
C LEU A 327 -7.02 10.80 -17.14
N THR A 328 -6.35 9.72 -17.51
CA THR A 328 -6.44 9.13 -18.85
C THR A 328 -7.11 7.76 -18.79
N LEU A 329 -8.13 7.57 -19.60
CA LEU A 329 -8.78 6.28 -19.88
C LEU A 329 -8.48 5.88 -21.32
N HIS A 330 -7.73 4.80 -21.53
CA HIS A 330 -7.34 4.34 -22.86
C HIS A 330 -7.78 2.90 -23.09
N LYS A 331 -8.49 2.59 -24.18
CA LYS A 331 -8.94 1.21 -24.46
C LYS A 331 -9.70 0.56 -23.29
N CYS A 332 -10.52 1.34 -22.60
CA CYS A 332 -11.25 0.89 -21.40
C CYS A 332 -12.72 0.57 -21.71
N TYR A 333 -13.29 -0.31 -20.89
CA TYR A 333 -14.72 -0.66 -20.93
C TYR A 333 -15.37 -0.29 -19.59
N LEU A 334 -16.20 0.73 -19.57
CA LEU A 334 -16.94 1.19 -18.39
C LEU A 334 -18.42 0.82 -18.59
N LEU A 335 -18.85 -0.29 -17.99
CA LEU A 335 -20.12 -0.94 -18.33
C LEU A 335 -21.01 -1.14 -17.10
N ASN A 336 -22.30 -0.82 -17.20
CA ASN A 336 -23.29 -1.15 -16.17
C ASN A 336 -22.93 -0.65 -14.75
N ASN A 337 -22.27 0.50 -14.64
CA ASN A 337 -21.92 1.09 -13.35
C ASN A 337 -23.03 2.04 -12.88
N SER A 338 -23.21 2.17 -11.57
CA SER A 338 -24.24 3.05 -11.01
C SER A 338 -23.77 3.87 -9.81
N ALA A 339 -24.30 5.08 -9.68
CA ALA A 339 -24.04 5.97 -8.55
C ALA A 339 -25.13 7.03 -8.33
N CYS A 340 -25.01 7.86 -7.31
CA CYS A 340 -25.79 9.10 -7.22
C CYS A 340 -25.28 10.12 -8.24
N ASN A 341 -23.96 10.32 -8.35
CA ASN A 341 -23.35 11.16 -9.37
C ASN A 341 -22.28 10.40 -10.14
N GLY A 342 -22.26 10.52 -11.47
CA GLY A 342 -21.26 9.85 -12.29
C GLY A 342 -21.39 8.34 -12.21
N GLY A 343 -22.34 7.74 -12.93
CA GLY A 343 -22.62 6.31 -12.83
C GLY A 343 -21.38 5.45 -12.97
N ALA A 344 -20.43 5.85 -13.83
CA ALA A 344 -19.11 5.23 -13.93
C ALA A 344 -18.02 6.06 -13.24
N LEU A 345 -17.91 7.35 -13.55
CA LEU A 345 -16.82 8.22 -13.11
C LEU A 345 -17.36 9.46 -12.41
N SER A 346 -16.81 9.75 -11.24
CA SER A 346 -16.96 11.06 -10.59
C SER A 346 -15.59 11.69 -10.33
N VAL A 347 -15.40 12.92 -10.78
CA VAL A 347 -14.19 13.71 -10.50
C VAL A 347 -14.61 15.01 -9.85
N THR A 348 -14.09 15.29 -8.65
CA THR A 348 -14.37 16.56 -7.97
C THR A 348 -13.11 17.16 -7.36
N THR A 349 -12.81 18.40 -7.70
CA THR A 349 -11.75 19.21 -7.07
C THR A 349 -12.28 20.61 -6.77
N GLN A 350 -11.89 21.26 -5.67
CA GLN A 350 -12.33 22.64 -5.40
C GLN A 350 -11.35 23.62 -6.05
N ASN A 351 -10.14 23.71 -5.53
CA ASN A 351 -9.13 24.68 -5.98
C ASN A 351 -8.19 24.18 -7.08
N GLY A 352 -8.36 22.94 -7.54
CA GLY A 352 -7.55 22.35 -8.61
C GLY A 352 -8.25 22.34 -9.96
N LEU A 353 -7.47 22.09 -11.01
CA LEU A 353 -8.01 21.80 -12.35
C LEU A 353 -8.26 20.30 -12.54
N ALA A 354 -9.13 19.94 -13.47
CA ALA A 354 -9.37 18.55 -13.87
C ALA A 354 -9.16 18.38 -15.38
N ILE A 355 -8.20 17.53 -15.78
CA ILE A 355 -7.97 17.15 -17.17
C ILE A 355 -8.31 15.66 -17.32
N ILE A 356 -9.33 15.38 -18.13
CA ILE A 356 -9.85 14.03 -18.35
C ILE A 356 -9.78 13.70 -19.84
N ASP A 357 -8.99 12.69 -20.17
CA ASP A 357 -8.78 12.22 -21.54
C ASP A 357 -9.31 10.78 -21.70
N VAL A 358 -10.25 10.59 -22.62
CA VAL A 358 -10.90 9.30 -22.90
C VAL A 358 -10.63 8.92 -24.36
N LYS A 359 -9.88 7.85 -24.57
CA LYS A 359 -9.43 7.40 -25.89
C LYS A 359 -9.79 5.95 -26.14
N ASN A 360 -10.32 5.64 -27.31
CA ASN A 360 -10.57 4.26 -27.75
C ASN A 360 -11.42 3.44 -26.77
N SER A 361 -12.33 4.08 -26.03
CA SER A 361 -13.00 3.48 -24.87
C SER A 361 -14.52 3.37 -25.09
N THR A 362 -15.14 2.42 -24.40
CA THR A 362 -16.59 2.21 -24.45
C THR A 362 -17.20 2.48 -23.08
N VAL A 363 -18.19 3.37 -23.03
CA VAL A 363 -18.92 3.75 -21.82
C VAL A 363 -20.41 3.53 -22.05
N ARG A 364 -20.95 2.46 -21.46
CA ARG A 364 -22.33 2.03 -21.76
C ARG A 364 -23.12 1.64 -20.53
N HIS A 365 -24.43 1.87 -20.59
CA HIS A 365 -25.40 1.47 -19.57
C HIS A 365 -25.04 1.95 -18.15
N CYS A 366 -24.35 3.09 -18.05
CA CYS A 366 -24.03 3.69 -16.77
C CYS A 366 -25.16 4.61 -16.31
N ARG A 367 -25.53 4.52 -15.03
CA ARG A 367 -26.68 5.24 -14.47
C ARG A 367 -26.29 6.05 -13.24
N ALA A 368 -26.58 7.35 -13.28
CA ALA A 368 -26.56 8.20 -12.11
C ALA A 368 -27.99 8.52 -11.66
N VAL A 369 -28.21 8.67 -10.35
CA VAL A 369 -29.50 9.16 -9.82
C VAL A 369 -29.67 10.64 -10.16
N GLU A 370 -28.64 11.46 -9.87
CA GLU A 370 -28.72 12.90 -9.99
C GLU A 370 -27.99 13.41 -11.23
N ASN A 371 -26.67 13.34 -11.24
CA ASN A 371 -25.85 14.09 -12.20
C ASN A 371 -24.93 13.19 -13.02
N GLY A 372 -24.89 13.42 -14.33
CA GLY A 372 -23.93 12.81 -15.25
C GLY A 372 -24.03 11.29 -15.32
N GLY A 373 -24.88 10.76 -16.21
CA GLY A 373 -25.28 9.35 -16.21
C GLY A 373 -24.12 8.38 -16.23
N ALA A 374 -23.11 8.67 -17.05
CA ALA A 374 -21.82 8.03 -16.96
C ALA A 374 -20.85 8.88 -16.13
N PHE A 375 -20.59 10.11 -16.54
CA PHE A 375 -19.47 10.91 -16.01
C PHE A 375 -20.00 12.18 -15.36
N TYR A 376 -19.52 12.47 -14.15
CA TYR A 376 -19.75 13.72 -13.46
C TYR A 376 -18.41 14.36 -13.10
N ILE A 377 -18.18 15.57 -13.57
CA ILE A 377 -16.93 16.31 -13.36
C ILE A 377 -17.28 17.67 -12.76
N LYS A 378 -16.79 17.95 -11.55
CA LYS A 378 -16.96 19.23 -10.87
C LYS A 378 -15.61 19.83 -10.46
N THR A 379 -15.38 21.08 -10.83
CA THR A 379 -14.21 21.87 -10.43
C THR A 379 -14.64 23.30 -10.07
N ASP A 380 -13.93 24.01 -9.18
CA ASP A 380 -14.16 25.47 -9.02
C ASP A 380 -13.20 26.30 -9.91
N ARG A 381 -12.29 25.64 -10.63
CA ARG A 381 -11.41 26.22 -11.65
C ARG A 381 -11.80 25.71 -13.05
N GLU A 382 -10.86 25.07 -13.74
CA GLU A 382 -10.98 24.65 -15.12
C GLU A 382 -11.13 23.13 -15.24
N SER A 383 -12.05 22.70 -16.11
CA SER A 383 -12.21 21.31 -16.50
C SER A 383 -11.97 21.16 -18.00
N VAL A 384 -11.00 20.33 -18.36
CA VAL A 384 -10.76 19.91 -19.74
C VAL A 384 -11.23 18.47 -19.88
N PHE A 385 -12.15 18.23 -20.81
CA PHE A 385 -12.62 16.89 -21.14
C PHE A 385 -12.45 16.63 -22.63
N VAL A 386 -11.72 15.58 -22.95
CA VAL A 386 -11.48 15.14 -24.34
C VAL A 386 -11.94 13.70 -24.47
N ALA A 387 -12.78 13.42 -25.46
CA ALA A 387 -13.17 12.07 -25.82
C ALA A 387 -12.87 11.84 -27.30
N ASN A 388 -12.02 10.87 -27.60
CA ASN A 388 -11.63 10.51 -28.97
C ASN A 388 -11.89 9.02 -29.22
N ASN A 389 -12.45 8.71 -30.40
CA ASN A 389 -12.71 7.35 -30.87
C ASN A 389 -13.39 6.48 -29.80
N SER A 390 -14.40 7.02 -29.13
CA SER A 390 -15.02 6.40 -27.96
C SER A 390 -16.54 6.29 -28.13
N ILE A 391 -17.11 5.20 -27.61
CA ILE A 391 -18.54 4.89 -27.71
C ILE A 391 -19.23 5.26 -26.40
N TRP A 392 -20.29 6.06 -26.49
CA TRP A 392 -21.12 6.48 -25.36
C TRP A 392 -22.57 6.11 -25.64
N ALA A 393 -23.12 5.10 -24.96
CA ALA A 393 -24.48 4.65 -25.27
C ALA A 393 -25.26 4.23 -24.03
N TYR A 394 -26.56 4.55 -24.03
CA TYR A 394 -27.51 4.11 -22.99
C TYR A 394 -27.15 4.57 -21.56
N ASN A 395 -26.50 5.74 -21.43
CA ASN A 395 -26.18 6.32 -20.14
C ASN A 395 -27.29 7.27 -19.67
N LYS A 396 -27.68 7.22 -18.39
CA LYS A 396 -28.87 7.94 -17.88
C LYS A 396 -28.62 8.65 -16.54
N ALA A 397 -29.06 9.90 -16.44
CA ALA A 397 -29.17 10.68 -15.21
C ALA A 397 -30.38 11.61 -15.25
N ASN A 398 -30.76 12.14 -14.08
CA ASN A 398 -31.76 13.21 -14.01
C ASN A 398 -31.22 14.54 -14.58
N LYS A 399 -29.92 14.81 -14.44
CA LYS A 399 -29.24 16.02 -14.91
C LYS A 399 -27.98 15.65 -15.70
N GLY A 400 -27.77 16.32 -16.84
CA GLY A 400 -26.56 16.17 -17.67
C GLY A 400 -26.46 14.87 -18.48
N SER A 401 -27.59 14.22 -18.79
CA SER A 401 -27.66 13.05 -19.69
C SER A 401 -26.55 12.02 -19.43
N ALA A 402 -25.60 11.83 -20.35
CA ALA A 402 -24.47 10.93 -20.19
C ALA A 402 -23.27 11.54 -19.45
N ILE A 403 -23.03 12.84 -19.61
CA ILE A 403 -21.85 13.54 -19.09
C ILE A 403 -22.29 14.90 -18.57
N LEU A 404 -21.99 15.19 -17.29
CA LEU A 404 -22.13 16.53 -16.74
C LEU A 404 -20.76 17.09 -16.35
N LEU A 405 -20.43 18.24 -16.93
CA LEU A 405 -19.31 19.09 -16.54
C LEU A 405 -19.88 20.32 -15.84
N SER A 406 -19.46 20.59 -14.61
CA SER A 406 -19.86 21.78 -13.87
C SER A 406 -18.64 22.50 -13.32
N SER A 407 -18.48 23.78 -13.66
CA SER A 407 -17.57 24.68 -12.94
C SER A 407 -18.39 25.68 -12.12
N VAL A 408 -18.08 25.82 -10.83
CA VAL A 408 -18.69 26.87 -10.00
C VAL A 408 -17.61 27.91 -9.73
N SER A 409 -17.68 29.05 -10.44
CA SER A 409 -16.77 30.15 -10.15
C SER A 409 -17.06 30.68 -8.73
N SER A 410 -16.05 30.65 -7.87
CA SER A 410 -16.11 31.21 -6.51
C SER A 410 -16.08 32.75 -6.50
N ALA A 411 -16.12 33.40 -7.68
CA ALA A 411 -16.10 34.86 -7.84
C ALA A 411 -17.34 35.60 -7.31
N GLY A 412 -18.34 34.90 -6.75
CA GLY A 412 -19.59 35.50 -6.26
C GLY A 412 -19.69 35.73 -4.74
N ARG A 413 -18.71 35.33 -3.93
CA ARG A 413 -18.75 35.53 -2.46
C ARG A 413 -17.69 36.53 -2.02
N GLY A 414 -17.99 37.83 -2.01
CA GLY A 414 -17.11 38.78 -1.32
C GLY A 414 -17.13 40.26 -1.68
N LEU A 415 -18.19 40.82 -2.28
CA LEU A 415 -18.38 42.29 -2.24
C LEU A 415 -19.55 42.60 -1.31
N ARG A 416 -19.30 42.57 0.00
CA ARG A 416 -20.10 43.37 0.94
C ARG A 416 -19.67 44.82 0.72
N ARG A 417 -20.58 45.64 0.17
CA ARG A 417 -20.45 47.10 0.17
C ARG A 417 -20.32 47.56 1.63
N PRO A 418 -19.32 48.39 1.98
CA PRO A 418 -19.38 49.15 3.22
C PRO A 418 -20.52 50.16 3.07
N THR A 419 -21.46 50.14 4.02
CA THR A 419 -22.38 51.24 4.30
C THR A 419 -21.66 52.36 5.01
#